data_AF-A0A284SBG6-F1
#
_entry.id   AF-A0A284SBG6-F1
#
_cell.length_a   1.000
_cell.length_b   1.000
_cell.length_c   1.000
_cell.angle_alpha   90.00
_cell.angle_beta   90.00
_cell.angle_gamma   90.00
#
_symmetry.space_group_name_H-M   'P 1'
#
loop_
_entity.id
_entity.type
_entity.pdbx_description
1 polymer ?
#
loop_
_entity_poly.entity_id
_entity_poly.type
_entity_poly.pdbx_seq_one_letter_code
_entity_poly.pdbx_strand_id
1 'polypeptide(L)'
;MPVSDLPLEILDAIIDELQRDKKSLLQASLACRAFYPRTRVYLFHTVTLHSKSCCNRFRALFTLSPKLASHFKSLEINYVFPTPEDCGALTVVESLVNVTHLSLSMGDWRDMPDSVRRSSLAPVQKLKTNRVLKTEILP
;
A
#
# COMPACT_ATOMS: atom_id res chain seq x y z
N MET A 1 9.51 11.74 31.15
CA MET A 1 8.04 11.83 31.23
C MET A 1 7.47 10.67 30.44
N PRO A 2 6.63 9.81 31.05
CA PRO A 2 5.99 8.74 30.30
C PRO A 2 5.00 9.33 29.29
N VAL A 3 4.94 8.73 28.11
CA VAL A 3 3.95 9.05 27.04
C VAL A 3 2.49 8.92 27.50
N SER A 4 2.26 8.35 28.68
CA SER A 4 0.98 8.24 29.37
C SER A 4 0.39 9.59 29.81
N ASP A 5 1.21 10.63 29.92
CA ASP A 5 0.78 11.95 30.44
C ASP A 5 0.27 12.89 29.32
N LEU A 6 0.38 12.47 28.05
CA LEU A 6 -0.03 13.26 26.90
C LEU A 6 -1.48 12.92 26.51
N PRO A 7 -2.32 13.91 26.16
CA PRO A 7 -3.65 13.64 25.61
C PRO A 7 -3.59 12.79 24.34
N LEU A 8 -4.58 11.91 24.15
CA LEU A 8 -4.65 11.00 23.01
C LEU A 8 -4.70 11.77 21.67
N GLU A 9 -5.32 12.95 21.65
CA GLU A 9 -5.41 13.81 20.47
C GLU A 9 -4.02 14.25 19.97
N ILE A 10 -3.10 14.53 20.90
CA ILE A 10 -1.74 14.93 20.56
C ILE A 10 -0.94 13.72 20.05
N LEU A 11 -1.13 12.55 20.68
CA LEU A 11 -0.51 11.31 20.23
C LEU A 11 -0.98 10.93 18.81
N ASP A 12 -2.28 11.07 18.53
CA ASP A 12 -2.84 10.82 17.21
C ASP A 12 -2.30 11.81 16.17
N ALA A 13 -2.22 13.11 16.52
CA ALA A 13 -1.66 14.13 15.63
C ALA A 13 -0.20 13.84 15.26
N ILE A 14 0.63 13.36 16.20
CA ILE A 14 2.01 12.94 15.91
C ILE A 14 2.04 11.81 14.88
N ILE A 15 1.15 10.83 15.01
CA ILE A 15 1.07 9.71 14.06
C ILE A 15 0.55 10.17 12.69
N ASP A 16 -0.37 11.13 12.66
CA ASP A 16 -0.91 11.69 11.43
C ASP A 16 0.16 12.40 10.59
N GLU A 17 1.16 13.03 11.23
CA GLU A 17 2.32 13.59 10.53
C GLU A 17 3.20 12.51 9.88
N LEU A 18 3.22 11.31 10.45
CA LEU A 18 3.98 10.17 9.93
C LEU A 18 3.24 9.38 8.84
N GLN A 19 2.00 9.73 8.51
CA GLN A 19 1.13 8.94 7.63
C GLN A 19 1.74 8.53 6.28
N ARG A 20 2.70 9.32 5.76
CA ARG A 20 3.37 9.07 4.48
C ARG A 20 4.66 8.26 4.59
N ASP A 21 5.22 8.13 5.79
CA ASP A 21 6.45 7.37 6.04
C ASP A 21 6.13 6.08 6.79
N LYS A 22 5.92 5.01 6.01
CA LYS A 22 5.67 3.67 6.55
C LYS A 22 6.79 3.17 7.45
N LYS A 23 8.05 3.54 7.21
CA LYS A 23 9.18 3.09 8.04
C LYS A 23 9.08 3.73 9.42
N SER A 24 8.83 5.03 9.47
CA SER A 24 8.65 5.76 10.73
C SER A 24 7.38 5.33 11.48
N LEU A 25 6.26 5.10 10.78
CA LEU A 25 5.05 4.53 11.37
C LEU A 25 5.30 3.16 12.02
N LEU A 26 6.07 2.30 11.36
CA LEU A 26 6.38 0.97 11.87
C LEU A 26 7.24 1.06 13.13
N GLN A 27 8.25 1.95 13.16
CA GLN A 27 9.04 2.21 14.37
C GLN A 27 8.18 2.80 15.50
N ALA A 28 7.32 3.77 15.20
CA ALA A 28 6.39 4.35 16.18
C ALA A 28 5.44 3.29 16.77
N SER A 29 4.96 2.37 15.94
CA SER A 29 4.12 1.23 16.37
C SER A 29 4.86 0.25 17.28
N LEU A 30 6.19 0.28 17.35
CA LEU A 30 6.97 -0.55 18.26
C LEU A 30 7.39 0.20 19.53
N ALA A 31 7.42 1.54 19.49
CA ALA A 31 7.85 2.38 20.60
C ALA A 31 6.84 2.46 21.75
N CYS A 32 5.54 2.56 21.46
CA CYS A 32 4.51 2.70 22.49
C CYS A 32 3.18 2.04 22.11
N ARG A 33 2.52 1.39 23.08
CA ARG A 33 1.18 0.80 22.93
C ARG A 33 0.09 1.83 22.64
N ALA A 34 0.24 3.07 23.13
CA ALA A 34 -0.71 4.15 22.88
C ALA A 34 -0.78 4.53 21.39
N PHE A 35 0.30 4.31 20.63
CA PHE A 35 0.33 4.57 19.19
C PHE A 35 -0.32 3.46 18.35
N TYR A 36 -0.64 2.30 18.93
CA TYR A 36 -1.13 1.14 18.17
C TYR A 36 -2.42 1.43 17.40
N PRO A 37 -3.46 2.05 17.98
CA PRO A 37 -4.72 2.23 17.28
C PRO A 37 -4.54 3.04 15.99
N ARG A 38 -3.82 4.18 16.09
CA ARG A 38 -3.63 5.11 14.98
C ARG A 38 -2.62 4.59 13.95
N THR A 39 -1.50 4.04 14.38
CA THR A 39 -0.50 3.47 13.46
C THR A 39 -1.06 2.29 12.66
N ARG A 40 -1.89 1.44 13.28
CA ARG A 40 -2.55 0.32 12.58
C ARG A 40 -3.46 0.79 11.46
N VAL A 41 -4.18 1.89 11.64
CA VAL A 41 -5.00 2.46 10.56
C VAL A 41 -4.13 2.72 9.35
N TYR A 42 -3.02 3.44 9.50
CA TYR A 42 -2.13 3.76 8.36
C TYR A 42 -1.36 2.55 7.81
N LEU A 43 -0.89 1.65 8.68
CA LEU A 43 -0.12 0.46 8.29
C LEU A 43 -0.99 -0.56 7.52
N PHE A 44 -2.25 -0.72 7.91
CA PHE A 44 -3.19 -1.63 7.27
C PHE A 44 -4.11 -0.94 6.25
N HIS A 45 -3.91 0.36 5.97
CA HIS A 45 -4.65 1.08 4.93
C HIS A 45 -4.08 0.81 3.54
N THR A 46 -2.75 0.83 3.41
CA THR A 46 -2.07 0.78 2.11
C THR A 46 -1.21 -0.47 1.95
N VAL A 47 -1.43 -1.21 0.86
CA VAL A 47 -0.56 -2.32 0.45
C VAL A 47 0.35 -1.86 -0.66
N THR A 48 1.63 -2.23 -0.58
CA THR A 48 2.61 -1.91 -1.62
C THR A 48 3.19 -3.23 -2.16
N LEU A 49 2.88 -3.55 -3.41
CA LEU A 49 3.35 -4.73 -4.12
C LEU A 49 4.47 -4.33 -5.08
N HIS A 50 5.63 -4.97 -4.96
CA HIS A 50 6.81 -4.64 -5.77
C HIS A 50 7.61 -5.87 -6.22
N SER A 51 7.14 -7.07 -5.87
CA SER A 51 7.75 -8.33 -6.31
C SER A 51 6.76 -9.49 -6.13
N LYS A 52 6.94 -10.56 -6.90
CA LYS A 52 6.19 -11.83 -6.71
C LYS A 52 6.26 -12.36 -5.27
N SER A 53 7.41 -12.24 -4.62
CA SER A 53 7.58 -12.64 -3.21
C SER A 53 6.66 -11.86 -2.28
N CYS A 54 6.52 -10.54 -2.50
CA CYS A 54 5.58 -9.71 -1.76
C CYS A 54 4.12 -10.15 -1.98
N CYS A 55 3.73 -10.41 -3.23
CA CYS A 55 2.39 -10.92 -3.55
C CYS A 55 2.11 -12.26 -2.87
N ASN A 56 3.08 -13.18 -2.86
CA ASN A 56 2.96 -14.48 -2.18
C ASN A 56 2.81 -14.33 -0.67
N ARG A 57 3.64 -13.49 -0.04
CA ARG A 57 3.56 -13.22 1.41
C ARG A 57 2.23 -12.57 1.77
N PHE A 58 1.75 -11.67 0.91
CA PHE A 58 0.48 -11.00 1.06
C PHE A 58 -0.71 -11.98 0.89
N ARG A 59 -0.62 -12.92 -0.05
CA ARG A 59 -1.60 -13.99 -0.21
C ARG A 59 -1.66 -14.89 1.02
N ALA A 60 -0.51 -15.28 1.55
CA ALA A 60 -0.43 -16.07 2.78
C ALA A 60 -1.07 -15.34 3.98
N LEU A 61 -0.90 -14.02 4.07
CA LEU A 61 -1.54 -13.18 5.09
C LEU A 61 -3.07 -13.30 5.04
N PHE A 62 -3.66 -13.27 3.84
CA PHE A 62 -5.11 -13.42 3.68
C PHE A 62 -5.60 -14.84 3.90
N THR A 63 -4.81 -15.85 3.56
CA THR A 63 -5.11 -17.24 3.93
C THR A 63 -5.19 -17.40 5.45
N LEU A 64 -4.28 -16.76 6.20
CA LEU A 64 -4.25 -16.84 7.66
C LEU A 64 -5.33 -15.97 8.33
N SER A 65 -5.68 -14.84 7.74
CA SER A 65 -6.60 -13.87 8.34
C SER A 65 -7.38 -13.11 7.27
N PRO A 66 -8.47 -13.71 6.75
CA PRO A 66 -9.28 -13.10 5.68
C PRO A 66 -9.86 -11.74 6.05
N LYS A 67 -10.16 -11.53 7.35
CA LYS A 67 -10.69 -10.26 7.87
C LYS A 67 -9.74 -9.08 7.68
N LEU A 68 -8.44 -9.31 7.50
CA LEU A 68 -7.48 -8.23 7.21
C LEU A 68 -7.77 -7.57 5.86
N ALA A 69 -8.34 -8.31 4.90
CA ALA A 69 -8.60 -7.80 3.56
C ALA A 69 -9.51 -6.58 3.53
N SER A 70 -10.50 -6.50 4.44
CA SER A 70 -11.43 -5.38 4.49
C SER A 70 -10.83 -4.08 5.02
N HIS A 71 -9.66 -4.14 5.67
CA HIS A 71 -8.99 -2.97 6.22
C HIS A 71 -8.15 -2.21 5.18
N PHE A 72 -7.73 -2.92 4.13
CA PHE A 72 -6.95 -2.34 3.05
C PHE A 72 -7.85 -1.55 2.09
N LYS A 73 -7.57 -0.25 1.96
CA LYS A 73 -8.30 0.68 1.08
C LYS A 73 -7.44 1.25 -0.02
N SER A 74 -6.12 1.16 0.10
CA SER A 74 -5.17 1.66 -0.88
C SER A 74 -4.23 0.55 -1.32
N LEU A 75 -3.98 0.49 -2.63
CA LEU A 75 -3.08 -0.45 -3.26
C LEU A 75 -2.09 0.31 -4.15
N GLU A 76 -0.81 0.05 -3.95
CA GLU A 76 0.29 0.59 -4.72
C GLU A 76 1.02 -0.57 -5.38
N ILE A 77 1.14 -0.53 -6.71
CA ILE A 77 1.87 -1.53 -7.48
C ILE A 77 3.07 -0.85 -8.13
N ASN A 78 4.27 -1.26 -7.71
CA ASN A 78 5.54 -0.63 -8.07
C ASN A 78 6.47 -1.69 -8.66
N TYR A 79 6.39 -1.94 -9.96
CA TYR A 79 7.22 -2.96 -10.64
C TYR A 79 8.21 -2.32 -11.60
N VAL A 80 9.50 -2.53 -11.36
CA VAL A 80 10.53 -2.15 -12.32
C VAL A 80 10.65 -3.29 -13.32
N PHE A 81 9.87 -3.23 -14.41
CA PHE A 81 9.73 -4.26 -15.47
C PHE A 81 9.04 -5.55 -15.01
N PRO A 82 7.70 -5.60 -14.96
CA PRO A 82 6.98 -6.80 -14.54
C PRO A 82 7.19 -7.95 -15.53
N THR A 83 7.52 -9.14 -15.03
CA THR A 83 7.45 -10.38 -15.84
C THR A 83 6.02 -10.92 -15.89
N PRO A 84 5.66 -11.78 -16.85
CA PRO A 84 4.33 -12.42 -16.87
C PRO A 84 4.00 -13.17 -15.57
N GLU A 85 5.01 -13.75 -14.91
CA GLU A 85 4.84 -14.42 -13.61
C GLU A 85 4.51 -13.43 -12.48
N ASP A 86 5.08 -12.22 -12.53
CA ASP A 86 4.76 -11.16 -11.59
C ASP A 86 3.32 -10.70 -11.77
N CYS A 87 2.88 -10.53 -13.02
CA CYS A 87 1.49 -10.20 -13.36
C CYS A 87 0.51 -11.27 -12.85
N GLY A 88 0.84 -12.55 -13.00
CA GLY A 88 0.02 -13.65 -12.46
C GLY A 88 -0.10 -13.62 -10.92
N ALA A 89 0.93 -13.16 -10.22
CA ALA A 89 0.90 -13.03 -8.76
C ALA A 89 -0.01 -11.89 -8.26
N LEU A 90 -0.36 -10.93 -9.12
CA LEU A 90 -1.27 -9.83 -8.80
C LEU A 90 -2.73 -10.28 -8.64
N THR A 91 -3.07 -11.54 -8.94
CA THR A 91 -4.38 -12.15 -8.63
C THR A 91 -4.74 -12.04 -7.14
N VAL A 92 -3.76 -11.88 -6.24
CA VAL A 92 -4.01 -11.60 -4.81
C VAL A 92 -4.84 -10.33 -4.57
N VAL A 93 -4.84 -9.39 -5.52
CA VAL A 93 -5.66 -8.17 -5.47
C VAL A 93 -7.15 -8.48 -5.53
N GLU A 94 -7.56 -9.64 -6.05
CA GLU A 94 -8.98 -10.07 -6.03
C GLU A 94 -9.50 -10.29 -4.61
N SER A 95 -8.62 -10.55 -3.65
CA SER A 95 -9.00 -10.66 -2.23
C SER A 95 -9.33 -9.29 -1.61
N LEU A 96 -8.91 -8.19 -2.24
CA LEU A 96 -9.07 -6.83 -1.74
C LEU A 96 -10.40 -6.21 -2.20
N VAL A 97 -11.47 -6.52 -1.49
CA VAL A 97 -12.84 -6.07 -1.85
C VAL A 97 -13.13 -4.59 -1.59
N ASN A 98 -12.31 -3.91 -0.76
CA ASN A 98 -12.57 -2.54 -0.28
C ASN A 98 -11.56 -1.49 -0.79
N VAL A 99 -10.78 -1.80 -1.83
CA VAL A 99 -9.78 -0.86 -2.35
C VAL A 99 -10.47 0.30 -3.07
N THR A 100 -10.24 1.51 -2.57
CA THR A 100 -10.74 2.78 -3.13
C THR A 100 -9.64 3.57 -3.83
N HIS A 101 -8.37 3.28 -3.53
CA HIS A 101 -7.22 3.94 -4.12
C HIS A 101 -6.30 2.92 -4.76
N LEU A 102 -6.00 3.09 -6.05
CA LEU A 102 -5.00 2.31 -6.75
C LEU A 102 -3.96 3.25 -7.36
N SER A 103 -2.69 2.96 -7.12
CA SER A 103 -1.56 3.63 -7.75
C SER A 103 -0.72 2.61 -8.49
N LEU A 104 -0.47 2.86 -9.78
CA LEU A 104 0.42 2.07 -10.61
C LEU A 104 1.64 2.94 -10.92
N SER A 105 2.82 2.52 -10.52
CA SER A 105 4.04 3.28 -10.79
C SER A 105 5.09 2.39 -11.44
N MET A 106 5.69 2.91 -12.51
CA MET A 106 6.70 2.26 -13.36
C MET A 106 6.27 0.88 -13.89
N GLY A 107 6.35 0.66 -15.19
CA GLY A 107 6.05 -0.65 -15.79
C GLY A 107 5.16 -0.59 -17.03
N ASP A 108 5.29 -1.61 -17.89
CA ASP A 108 4.36 -1.87 -18.99
C ASP A 108 3.24 -2.77 -18.44
N TRP A 109 2.02 -2.24 -18.34
CA TRP A 109 0.87 -2.92 -17.73
C TRP A 109 -0.02 -3.64 -18.75
N ARG A 110 0.49 -3.87 -19.97
CA ARG A 110 -0.27 -4.55 -21.04
C ARG A 110 -0.68 -5.97 -20.67
N ASP A 111 0.14 -6.68 -19.91
CA ASP A 111 -0.11 -8.06 -19.46
C ASP A 111 -0.78 -8.13 -18.07
N MET A 112 -1.33 -7.02 -17.58
CA MET A 112 -1.97 -6.98 -16.28
C MET A 112 -3.29 -7.78 -16.29
N PRO A 113 -3.60 -8.57 -15.24
CA PRO A 113 -4.85 -9.34 -15.19
C PRO A 113 -6.09 -8.45 -15.33
N ASP A 114 -7.10 -8.94 -16.04
CA ASP A 114 -8.36 -8.24 -16.25
C ASP A 114 -9.11 -7.88 -14.97
N SER A 115 -8.89 -8.64 -13.89
CA SER A 115 -9.43 -8.34 -12.57
C SER A 115 -8.83 -7.05 -11.99
N VAL A 116 -7.51 -6.90 -12.06
CA VAL A 116 -6.81 -5.67 -11.62
C VAL A 116 -7.19 -4.48 -12.51
N ARG A 117 -7.33 -4.71 -13.82
CA ARG A 117 -7.73 -3.68 -14.79
C ARG A 117 -9.15 -3.18 -14.58
N ARG A 118 -10.08 -4.06 -14.18
CA ARG A 118 -11.46 -3.66 -13.86
C ARG A 118 -11.55 -2.94 -12.52
N SER A 119 -10.80 -3.40 -11.51
CA SER A 119 -10.73 -2.73 -10.21
C SER A 119 -10.10 -1.33 -10.28
N SER A 120 -9.27 -1.04 -11.30
CA SER A 120 -8.74 0.30 -11.53
C SER A 120 -9.70 1.26 -12.23
N LEU A 121 -10.73 0.77 -12.92
CA LEU A 121 -11.64 1.59 -13.74
C LEU A 121 -12.87 2.10 -12.98
N ALA A 122 -13.13 1.59 -11.78
CA ALA A 122 -14.16 2.11 -10.88
C ALA A 122 -13.49 2.68 -9.62
N PRO A 123 -13.88 3.87 -9.14
CA PRO A 123 -13.61 5.21 -9.65
C PRO A 123 -12.17 5.71 -9.33
N VAL A 124 -11.11 5.02 -9.81
CA VAL A 124 -9.71 5.44 -9.59
C VAL A 124 -9.26 6.53 -10.57
N GLN A 125 -10.07 7.57 -10.73
CA GLN A 125 -9.78 8.71 -11.61
C GLN A 125 -8.77 9.71 -11.03
N LYS A 126 -8.08 9.37 -9.94
CA LYS A 126 -6.93 10.14 -9.43
C LYS A 126 -5.60 9.50 -9.84
N LEU A 127 -5.44 9.27 -11.14
CA LEU A 127 -4.12 9.01 -11.73
C LEU A 127 -3.26 10.27 -11.56
N LYS A 128 -2.51 10.34 -10.45
CA LYS A 128 -1.28 11.14 -10.43
C LYS A 128 -0.24 10.38 -11.25
N THR A 129 -0.33 10.56 -12.56
CA THR A 129 0.74 10.22 -13.49
C THR A 129 1.90 11.17 -13.19
N ASN A 130 2.71 10.85 -12.18
CA ASN A 130 4.00 11.50 -11.99
C ASN A 130 4.89 11.02 -13.13
N ARG A 131 4.77 11.68 -14.29
CA ARG A 131 5.80 11.71 -15.33
C ARG A 131 7.01 12.39 -14.71
N VAL A 132 7.90 11.61 -14.10
CA VAL A 132 9.29 12.04 -13.98
C VAL A 132 9.85 11.93 -15.39
N LEU A 133 9.78 13.06 -16.11
CA LEU A 133 10.50 13.27 -17.35
C LEU A 133 11.98 13.04 -17.05
N LYS A 134 12.53 11.90 -17.49
CA LYS A 134 13.95 11.79 -17.82
C LYS A 134 14.14 12.41 -19.21
N THR A 135 14.22 13.74 -19.24
CA THR A 135 15.01 14.53 -20.19
C THR A 135 16.32 14.80 -19.46
N GLU A 136 17.53 14.48 -19.92
CA GLU A 136 18.07 14.22 -21.24
C GLU A 136 19.27 13.26 -21.10
N ILE A 137 19.53 12.49 -22.15
CA ILE A 137 20.79 11.80 -22.38
C ILE A 137 21.35 12.34 -23.70
N LEU A 138 22.61 12.76 -23.62
CA LEU A 138 23.62 12.94 -24.68
C LEU A 138 23.62 14.25 -25.50
N PRO A 139 24.78 14.64 -26.07
CA PRO A 139 25.89 13.81 -26.56
C PRO A 139 27.08 13.57 -25.61
#